data_AF-A0A956J0M3-F1
#
_entry.id   AF-A0A956J0M3-F1
#
_cell.length_a   1.000
_cell.length_b   1.000
_cell.length_c   1.000
_cell.angle_alpha   90.00
_cell.angle_beta   90.00
_cell.angle_gamma   90.00
#
_symmetry.space_group_name_H-M   'P 1'
#
loop_
_entity.id
_entity.type
_entity.pdbx_description
1 polymer ?
#
loop_
_entity_poly.entity_id
_entity_poly.type
_entity_poly.pdbx_seq_one_letter_code
_entity_poly.pdbx_strand_id
1 'polypeptide(L)'
;MPRTPLLALLLSLLGLLAVVCGCSGQGERPSLLNVIGAGPRELSSGDELEVVGTNFPEGKPATISFEGSLHRPGEVAQEDVEIVIAASSSSRNRIAVVLDDVTLAEFARRGASGAHTTFRGRVTAAFAPRTSGAPPVTGSIEGVQIDFFPSDVPVSVTHELEAEGQRAAALLGLEFEPKGPGAGLLVKTVAANSRAETAGVKAGDRLVALDGLRLADISDFVPSGRSQTAELEIVRGKLKETLRRGVDVQGFRDTPPEDLLWAGVVVGVVCVALLAFLLPVASVIGWFERRVVQRSRALGRDARRVGLLDWVRGSVAGVFREDVLPGANSHAALRVVPYLLFLGTSAMFTVICFGHPLLEPELDLGALFLGTVTALVCTGLMLGGWRPRGRWSLFGGLGAALQTLSYEIPPLFSILVVVLMSGSVRIGDIVAAQGGKPWEWYVFENPITFVMFLLFFVPALSEGSRAHAELPEADWELASPLSRQESKRGTASGVALRFRSVKTRYLMFFAEWGHVFVMSGLGAALFLGGWQLPGVSRGLVMSTPSLGLLSALVFNLKAWGLTLAVLWVRWALPRIRVDQLIGVVWKWFVPAALLGLG
;
A
#
# COMPACT_ATOMS: atom_id res chain seq x y z
N MET A 1 -2.20 42.32 29.79
CA MET A 1 -1.08 41.64 29.10
C MET A 1 -1.65 40.63 28.11
N PRO A 2 -1.41 40.78 26.80
CA PRO A 2 -2.24 40.18 25.76
C PRO A 2 -1.72 38.81 25.31
N ARG A 3 -2.64 37.84 25.14
CA ARG A 3 -2.40 36.48 24.60
C ARG A 3 -3.01 36.29 23.20
N THR A 4 -2.93 37.32 22.36
CA THR A 4 -3.54 37.29 21.02
C THR A 4 -2.60 37.29 19.81
N PRO A 5 -1.26 37.49 19.88
CA PRO A 5 -0.48 37.57 18.65
C PRO A 5 -0.23 36.20 18.00
N LEU A 6 -0.21 35.11 18.77
CA LEU A 6 0.22 33.80 18.29
C LEU A 6 -0.87 33.06 17.50
N LEU A 7 -2.15 33.24 17.90
CA LEU A 7 -3.29 32.69 17.15
C LEU A 7 -3.51 33.45 15.84
N ALA A 8 -3.33 34.77 15.85
CA ALA A 8 -3.40 35.59 14.64
C ALA A 8 -2.27 35.26 13.66
N LEU A 9 -1.07 34.97 14.18
CA LEU A 9 0.07 34.55 13.36
C LEU A 9 -0.09 33.13 12.80
N LEU A 10 -0.69 32.22 13.55
CA LEU A 10 -1.03 30.86 13.08
C LEU A 10 -2.14 30.89 12.04
N LEU A 11 -3.18 31.70 12.23
CA LEU A 11 -4.27 31.87 11.27
C LEU A 11 -3.81 32.60 10.00
N SER A 12 -2.87 33.55 10.11
CA SER A 12 -2.28 34.20 8.93
C SER A 12 -1.32 33.27 8.18
N LEU A 13 -0.56 32.41 8.88
CA LEU A 13 0.26 31.36 8.25
C LEU A 13 -0.58 30.27 7.58
N LEU A 14 -1.69 29.85 8.21
CA LEU A 14 -2.66 28.93 7.59
C LEU A 14 -3.37 29.57 6.39
N GLY A 15 -3.67 30.87 6.47
CA GLY A 15 -4.18 31.64 5.33
C GLY A 15 -3.17 31.73 4.19
N LEU A 16 -1.88 31.95 4.52
CA LEU A 16 -0.80 31.99 3.52
C LEU A 16 -0.57 30.61 2.88
N LEU A 17 -0.60 29.54 3.68
CA LEU A 17 -0.49 28.16 3.19
C LEU A 17 -1.70 27.75 2.34
N ALA A 18 -2.91 28.19 2.68
CA ALA A 18 -4.10 27.99 1.85
C ALA A 18 -4.05 28.79 0.55
N VAL A 19 -3.40 29.96 0.52
CA VAL A 19 -3.19 30.76 -0.70
C VAL A 19 -2.06 30.19 -1.56
N VAL A 20 -1.02 29.62 -0.96
CA VAL A 20 0.09 28.97 -1.70
C VAL A 20 -0.30 27.58 -2.22
N CYS A 21 -1.15 26.83 -1.51
CA CYS A 21 -1.67 25.53 -1.96
C CYS A 21 -2.98 25.64 -2.75
N GLY A 22 -3.64 26.80 -2.76
CA GLY A 22 -4.99 26.97 -3.32
C GLY A 22 -5.08 27.39 -4.79
N CYS A 23 -3.96 27.55 -5.50
CA CYS A 23 -3.96 28.05 -6.88
C CYS A 23 -3.18 27.15 -7.84
N SER A 24 -3.55 25.87 -7.91
CA SER A 24 -3.37 25.06 -9.13
C SER A 24 -4.72 24.58 -9.67
N GLY A 25 -5.78 25.37 -9.42
CA GLY A 25 -7.01 25.23 -10.20
C GLY A 25 -6.68 25.45 -11.66
N GLN A 26 -6.61 24.35 -12.43
CA GLN A 26 -6.66 24.39 -13.88
C GLN A 26 -8.05 24.90 -14.25
N GLY A 27 -8.26 26.21 -14.16
CA GLY A 27 -9.44 26.86 -14.72
C GLY A 27 -9.45 26.53 -16.21
N GLU A 28 -10.60 26.03 -16.69
CA GLU A 28 -10.85 25.78 -18.11
C GLU A 28 -10.35 26.96 -18.94
N ARG A 29 -9.27 26.73 -19.67
CA ARG A 29 -8.60 27.74 -20.46
C ARG A 29 -9.38 27.90 -21.76
N PRO A 30 -9.55 29.13 -22.28
CA PRO A 30 -10.29 29.33 -23.51
C PRO A 30 -9.63 28.56 -24.66
N SER A 31 -10.41 27.69 -25.32
CA SER A 31 -9.98 26.95 -26.51
C SER A 31 -9.73 27.94 -27.66
N LEU A 32 -8.46 28.20 -27.96
CA LEU A 32 -8.05 29.09 -29.04
C LEU A 32 -8.02 28.36 -30.40
N LEU A 33 -8.07 27.03 -30.38
CA LEU A 33 -8.22 26.16 -31.55
C LEU A 33 -9.59 25.49 -31.52
N ASN A 34 -10.19 25.34 -32.70
CA ASN A 34 -11.45 24.62 -32.86
C ASN A 34 -11.15 23.19 -33.32
N VAL A 35 -11.39 22.22 -32.43
CA VAL A 35 -11.29 20.78 -32.73
C VAL A 35 -12.69 20.26 -33.00
N ILE A 36 -12.88 19.64 -34.15
CA ILE A 36 -14.18 19.20 -34.67
C ILE A 36 -14.41 17.71 -34.39
N GLY A 37 -13.35 16.90 -34.37
CA GLY A 37 -13.47 15.46 -34.20
C GLY A 37 -12.15 14.76 -33.97
N ALA A 38 -12.21 13.56 -33.41
CA ALA A 38 -11.11 12.62 -33.34
C ALA A 38 -11.61 11.25 -33.86
N GLY A 39 -10.81 10.56 -34.64
CA GLY A 39 -11.14 9.24 -35.17
C GLY A 39 -9.96 8.60 -35.91
N PRO A 40 -10.13 7.40 -36.51
CA PRO A 40 -11.33 6.54 -36.52
C PRO A 40 -11.72 6.04 -35.11
N ARG A 41 -12.95 5.51 -34.99
CA ARG A 41 -13.53 5.08 -33.69
C ARG A 41 -12.97 3.75 -33.18
N GLU A 42 -12.34 2.98 -34.06
CA GLU A 42 -11.70 1.70 -33.77
C GLU A 42 -10.27 1.84 -34.29
N LEU A 43 -9.30 1.57 -33.42
CA LEU A 43 -7.87 1.73 -33.68
C LEU A 43 -7.12 0.48 -33.24
N SER A 44 -6.32 -0.05 -34.16
CA SER A 44 -5.40 -1.16 -33.96
C SER A 44 -3.95 -0.70 -34.12
N SER A 45 -3.00 -1.58 -33.81
CA SER A 45 -1.58 -1.28 -34.03
C SER A 45 -1.28 -0.99 -35.51
N GLY A 46 -0.61 0.14 -35.75
CA GLY A 46 -0.31 0.63 -37.09
C GLY A 46 -1.40 1.50 -37.71
N ASP A 47 -2.57 1.66 -37.07
CA ASP A 47 -3.60 2.58 -37.53
C ASP A 47 -3.23 4.04 -37.22
N GLU A 48 -3.75 4.95 -38.05
CA GLU A 48 -3.53 6.38 -37.93
C GLU A 48 -4.69 7.04 -37.18
N LEU A 49 -4.40 7.58 -35.99
CA LEU A 49 -5.30 8.46 -35.24
C LEU A 49 -5.26 9.87 -35.85
N GLU A 50 -6.42 10.36 -36.28
CA GLU A 50 -6.61 11.69 -36.83
C GLU A 50 -7.44 12.57 -35.87
N VAL A 51 -6.89 13.74 -35.53
CA VAL A 51 -7.63 14.84 -34.90
C VAL A 51 -7.90 15.91 -35.95
N VAL A 52 -9.19 16.17 -36.20
CA VAL A 52 -9.68 17.10 -37.22
C VAL A 52 -10.11 18.40 -36.56
N GLY A 53 -9.73 19.53 -37.14
CA GLY A 53 -10.10 20.84 -36.66
C GLY A 53 -9.85 21.93 -37.70
N THR A 54 -9.75 23.17 -37.25
CA THR A 54 -9.45 24.31 -38.12
C THR A 54 -8.29 25.14 -37.59
N ASN A 55 -7.48 25.70 -38.51
CA ASN A 55 -6.37 26.61 -38.22
C ASN A 55 -5.20 25.99 -37.44
N PHE A 56 -4.92 24.71 -37.65
CA PHE A 56 -3.72 24.08 -37.12
C PHE A 56 -2.46 24.65 -37.79
N PRO A 57 -1.40 24.98 -37.02
CA PRO A 57 -0.11 25.35 -37.58
C PRO A 57 0.49 24.15 -38.32
N GLU A 58 0.65 24.22 -39.64
CA GLU A 58 1.10 23.12 -40.51
C GLU A 58 2.58 22.73 -40.26
N GLY A 59 2.87 21.43 -40.22
CA GLY A 59 4.22 20.88 -40.02
C GLY A 59 4.84 21.19 -38.65
N LYS A 60 4.02 21.51 -37.65
CA LYS A 60 4.48 21.81 -36.29
C LYS A 60 4.24 20.62 -35.35
N PRO A 61 5.12 20.41 -34.36
CA PRO A 61 4.89 19.43 -33.32
C PRO A 61 3.66 19.85 -32.51
N ALA A 62 2.83 18.85 -32.24
CA ALA A 62 1.62 18.97 -31.44
C ALA A 62 1.64 17.90 -30.35
N THR A 63 0.77 18.07 -29.37
CA THR A 63 0.54 17.09 -28.32
C THR A 63 -0.95 16.82 -28.25
N ILE A 64 -1.33 15.55 -28.21
CA ILE A 64 -2.72 15.11 -28.04
C ILE A 64 -2.85 14.57 -26.64
N SER A 65 -3.66 15.19 -25.78
CA SER A 65 -4.01 14.65 -24.46
C SER A 65 -5.40 14.01 -24.48
N PHE A 66 -5.51 12.86 -23.86
CA PHE A 66 -6.73 12.10 -23.62
C PHE A 66 -7.04 12.18 -22.13
N GLU A 67 -8.13 12.84 -21.77
CA GLU A 67 -8.56 13.03 -20.39
C GLU A 67 -9.94 12.40 -20.21
N GLY A 68 -10.06 11.35 -19.38
CA GLY A 68 -11.34 10.71 -19.14
C GLY A 68 -11.26 9.34 -18.49
N SER A 69 -12.12 8.43 -18.95
CA SER A 69 -12.28 7.09 -18.39
C SER A 69 -11.85 6.00 -19.38
N LEU A 70 -11.19 4.97 -18.87
CA LEU A 70 -10.86 3.76 -19.61
C LEU A 70 -11.69 2.58 -19.10
N HIS A 71 -12.34 1.89 -20.02
CA HIS A 71 -13.19 0.73 -19.75
C HIS A 71 -12.55 -0.50 -20.40
N ARG A 72 -12.44 -1.60 -19.63
CA ARG A 72 -11.80 -2.86 -20.05
C ARG A 72 -12.62 -4.07 -19.59
N PRO A 73 -12.58 -5.21 -20.32
CA PRO A 73 -13.27 -6.43 -19.93
C PRO A 73 -12.86 -6.89 -18.52
N GLY A 74 -13.84 -7.15 -17.65
CA GLY A 74 -13.60 -7.73 -16.32
C GLY A 74 -12.92 -6.82 -15.30
N GLU A 75 -12.71 -5.53 -15.61
CA GLU A 75 -12.15 -4.52 -14.71
C GLU A 75 -13.20 -3.47 -14.33
N VAL A 76 -12.93 -2.74 -13.25
CA VAL A 76 -13.70 -1.53 -12.93
C VAL A 76 -13.16 -0.38 -13.79
N ALA A 77 -14.05 0.49 -14.29
CA ALA A 77 -13.68 1.68 -15.04
C ALA A 77 -12.58 2.48 -14.31
N GLN A 78 -11.51 2.80 -15.03
CA GLN A 78 -10.43 3.64 -14.53
C GLN A 78 -10.78 5.09 -14.86
N GLU A 79 -11.17 5.86 -13.85
CA GLU A 79 -11.51 7.28 -13.97
C GLU A 79 -10.25 8.17 -13.90
N ASP A 80 -10.39 9.43 -14.33
CA ASP A 80 -9.36 10.47 -14.25
C ASP A 80 -8.02 10.11 -14.90
N VAL A 81 -8.07 9.41 -16.03
CA VAL A 81 -6.87 9.02 -16.80
C VAL A 81 -6.46 10.17 -17.71
N GLU A 82 -5.18 10.52 -17.68
CA GLU A 82 -4.51 11.45 -18.61
C GLU A 82 -3.43 10.69 -19.39
N ILE A 83 -3.60 10.58 -20.72
CA ILE A 83 -2.59 9.99 -21.63
C ILE A 83 -2.18 11.05 -22.65
N VAL A 84 -0.87 11.21 -22.87
CA VAL A 84 -0.31 12.30 -23.66
C VAL A 84 0.55 11.75 -24.78
N ILE A 85 0.12 11.97 -26.03
CA ILE A 85 0.80 11.46 -27.22
C ILE A 85 1.45 12.62 -27.98
N ALA A 86 2.72 12.44 -28.36
CA ALA A 86 3.41 13.36 -29.24
C ALA A 86 2.92 13.19 -30.69
N ALA A 87 2.57 14.31 -31.33
CA ALA A 87 1.96 14.33 -32.65
C ALA A 87 2.57 15.39 -33.56
N SER A 88 2.20 15.38 -34.84
CA SER A 88 2.51 16.49 -35.75
C SER A 88 1.33 16.82 -36.64
N SER A 89 1.18 18.09 -36.99
CA SER A 89 0.14 18.54 -37.91
C SER A 89 0.48 18.16 -39.35
N SER A 90 -0.28 17.22 -39.91
CA SER A 90 -0.19 16.81 -41.31
C SER A 90 -0.72 17.90 -42.26
N SER A 91 -1.73 18.66 -41.84
CA SER A 91 -2.25 19.81 -42.59
C SER A 91 -2.86 20.86 -41.66
N ARG A 92 -3.36 21.98 -42.23
CA ARG A 92 -4.04 23.04 -41.47
C ARG A 92 -5.32 22.60 -40.76
N ASN A 93 -5.87 21.43 -41.10
CA ASN A 93 -7.12 20.93 -40.54
C ASN A 93 -6.98 19.51 -39.95
N ARG A 94 -5.78 18.93 -39.96
CA ARG A 94 -5.54 17.55 -39.53
C ARG A 94 -4.23 17.41 -38.76
N ILE A 95 -4.31 16.80 -37.59
CA ILE A 95 -3.19 16.25 -36.84
C ILE A 95 -3.28 14.73 -36.96
N ALA A 96 -2.18 14.08 -37.25
CA ALA A 96 -2.12 12.64 -37.47
C ALA A 96 -1.01 12.01 -36.64
N VAL A 97 -1.29 10.84 -36.08
CA VAL A 97 -0.33 10.00 -35.36
C VAL A 97 -0.58 8.54 -35.72
N VAL A 98 0.48 7.84 -36.11
CA VAL A 98 0.45 6.37 -36.20
C VAL A 98 0.64 5.80 -34.80
N LEU A 99 -0.29 4.97 -34.36
CA LEU A 99 -0.20 4.32 -33.05
C LEU A 99 0.69 3.08 -33.15
N ASP A 100 1.77 3.06 -32.35
CA ASP A 100 2.60 1.89 -32.16
C ASP A 100 2.09 1.03 -30.98
N ASP A 101 2.59 -0.21 -30.88
CA ASP A 101 2.22 -1.13 -29.79
C ASP A 101 2.55 -0.55 -28.40
N VAL A 102 3.58 0.31 -28.31
CA VAL A 102 3.97 0.94 -27.04
C VAL A 102 2.94 1.97 -26.60
N THR A 103 2.49 2.85 -27.50
CA THR A 103 1.44 3.84 -27.20
C THR A 103 0.11 3.15 -26.94
N LEU A 104 -0.23 2.09 -27.68
CA LEU A 104 -1.43 1.28 -27.41
C LEU A 104 -1.38 0.61 -26.05
N ALA A 105 -0.20 0.16 -25.58
CA ALA A 105 0.00 -0.37 -24.25
C ALA A 105 -0.08 0.68 -23.11
N GLU A 106 -0.16 1.98 -23.43
CA GLU A 106 -0.51 3.01 -22.43
C GLU A 106 -2.03 3.04 -22.21
N PHE A 107 -2.82 2.81 -23.27
CA PHE A 107 -4.28 2.66 -23.18
C PHE A 107 -4.66 1.28 -22.62
N ALA A 108 -4.01 0.23 -23.09
CA ALA A 108 -4.19 -1.15 -22.65
C ALA A 108 -3.13 -1.52 -21.61
N ARG A 109 -3.53 -1.80 -20.37
CA ARG A 109 -2.58 -2.24 -19.33
C ARG A 109 -1.82 -3.49 -19.82
N ARG A 110 -0.49 -3.53 -19.69
CA ARG A 110 0.31 -4.75 -19.92
C ARG A 110 -0.22 -5.90 -19.04
N GLY A 111 -0.77 -6.95 -19.65
CA GLY A 111 -1.29 -8.13 -18.93
C GLY A 111 -2.66 -8.62 -19.42
N ALA A 112 -3.26 -9.54 -18.66
CA ALA A 112 -4.41 -10.37 -19.04
C ALA A 112 -5.76 -9.64 -19.29
N SER A 113 -5.86 -8.32 -19.04
CA SER A 113 -7.11 -7.56 -19.24
C SER A 113 -7.09 -6.66 -20.49
N GLY A 114 -5.97 -6.61 -21.21
CA GLY A 114 -5.71 -5.60 -22.25
C GLY A 114 -6.34 -5.85 -23.62
N ALA A 115 -7.16 -6.90 -23.80
CA ALA A 115 -7.60 -7.32 -25.14
C ALA A 115 -8.41 -6.28 -25.91
N HIS A 116 -9.16 -5.43 -25.21
CA HIS A 116 -9.95 -4.35 -25.77
C HIS A 116 -10.08 -3.25 -24.71
N THR A 117 -9.87 -1.99 -25.10
CA THR A 117 -10.09 -0.83 -24.22
C THR A 117 -10.96 0.22 -24.91
N THR A 118 -12.06 0.63 -24.28
CA THR A 118 -12.85 1.78 -24.73
C THR A 118 -12.46 3.01 -23.91
N PHE A 119 -11.94 4.05 -24.56
CA PHE A 119 -11.77 5.37 -23.96
C PHE A 119 -13.05 6.19 -24.11
N ARG A 120 -13.47 6.89 -23.04
CA ARG A 120 -14.54 7.88 -23.07
C ARG A 120 -14.08 9.14 -22.35
N GLY A 121 -14.01 10.26 -23.06
CA GLY A 121 -13.53 11.49 -22.46
C GLY A 121 -13.35 12.66 -23.40
N ARG A 122 -12.50 13.58 -22.98
CA ARG A 122 -12.07 14.77 -23.70
C ARG A 122 -10.76 14.48 -24.43
N VAL A 123 -10.66 14.93 -25.68
CA VAL A 123 -9.41 14.92 -26.44
C VAL A 123 -8.99 16.36 -26.69
N THR A 124 -7.77 16.71 -26.28
CA THR A 124 -7.22 18.06 -26.41
C THR A 124 -6.00 18.03 -27.31
N ALA A 125 -5.98 18.88 -28.33
CA ALA A 125 -4.81 19.15 -29.14
C ALA A 125 -4.12 20.43 -28.65
N ALA A 126 -2.82 20.35 -28.42
CA ALA A 126 -1.99 21.45 -27.93
C ALA A 126 -0.78 21.69 -28.85
N PHE A 127 -0.46 22.96 -29.10
CA PHE A 127 0.76 23.36 -29.80
C PHE A 127 1.64 24.21 -28.89
N ALA A 128 2.95 23.95 -28.95
CA ALA A 128 3.92 24.72 -28.20
C ALA A 128 3.89 26.22 -28.63
N PRO A 129 4.00 27.14 -27.67
CA PRO A 129 4.06 28.57 -27.94
C PRO A 129 5.31 28.94 -28.74
N ARG A 130 5.24 30.02 -29.52
CA ARG A 130 6.43 30.60 -30.20
C ARG A 130 7.37 31.33 -29.23
N THR A 131 6.85 31.76 -28.08
CA THR A 131 7.59 32.56 -27.09
C THR A 131 7.85 31.69 -25.85
N SER A 132 9.10 31.67 -25.39
CA SER A 132 9.45 30.96 -24.14
C SER A 132 8.65 31.52 -22.97
N GLY A 133 7.93 30.66 -22.25
CA GLY A 133 7.10 31.03 -21.10
C GLY A 133 5.65 31.44 -21.41
N ALA A 134 5.25 31.52 -22.69
CA ALA A 134 3.83 31.69 -23.04
C ALA A 134 3.06 30.35 -22.89
N PRO A 135 1.74 30.36 -22.62
CA PRO A 135 0.96 29.13 -22.55
C PRO A 135 0.81 28.48 -23.94
N PRO A 136 0.71 27.14 -24.02
CA PRO A 136 0.44 26.44 -25.28
C PRO A 136 -0.94 26.82 -25.82
N VAL A 137 -1.08 26.80 -27.14
CA VAL A 137 -2.36 27.06 -27.81
C VAL A 137 -3.12 25.73 -27.87
N THR A 138 -4.30 25.67 -27.26
CA THR A 138 -5.07 24.43 -27.13
C THR A 138 -6.46 24.51 -27.77
N GLY A 139 -6.99 23.36 -28.17
CA GLY A 139 -8.39 23.14 -28.54
C GLY A 139 -8.82 21.75 -28.11
N SER A 140 -10.05 21.60 -27.65
CA SER A 140 -10.56 20.35 -27.09
C SER A 140 -11.92 19.98 -27.67
N ILE A 141 -12.22 18.69 -27.64
CA ILE A 141 -13.53 18.13 -27.94
C ILE A 141 -13.93 17.18 -26.81
N GLU A 142 -15.17 17.28 -26.36
CA GLU A 142 -15.74 16.43 -25.31
C GLU A 142 -16.56 15.27 -25.89
N GLY A 143 -16.74 14.22 -25.09
CA GLY A 143 -17.60 13.09 -25.45
C GLY A 143 -17.02 12.19 -26.54
N VAL A 144 -15.70 12.20 -26.73
CA VAL A 144 -15.01 11.31 -27.67
C VAL A 144 -15.05 9.90 -27.12
N GLN A 145 -15.37 8.94 -28.00
CA GLN A 145 -15.34 7.51 -27.72
C GLN A 145 -14.51 6.80 -28.78
N ILE A 146 -13.44 6.13 -28.35
CA ILE A 146 -12.50 5.43 -29.21
C ILE A 146 -12.19 4.07 -28.59
N ASP A 147 -12.26 3.02 -29.40
CA ASP A 147 -11.96 1.65 -29.06
C ASP A 147 -10.54 1.30 -29.54
N PHE A 148 -9.72 0.79 -28.64
CA PHE A 148 -8.33 0.40 -28.88
C PHE A 148 -8.17 -1.12 -28.80
N PHE A 149 -7.57 -1.70 -29.84
CA PHE A 149 -7.31 -3.13 -29.98
C PHE A 149 -5.78 -3.38 -30.11
N PRO A 150 -5.08 -3.71 -29.02
CA PRO A 150 -3.67 -4.03 -29.09
C PRO A 150 -3.43 -5.36 -29.83
N SER A 151 -2.35 -5.41 -30.61
CA SER A 151 -2.01 -6.58 -31.44
C SER A 151 -1.21 -7.65 -30.69
N ASP A 152 -0.66 -7.32 -29.52
CA ASP A 152 0.28 -8.16 -28.76
C ASP A 152 -0.37 -8.98 -27.64
N VAL A 153 -1.68 -9.20 -27.71
CA VAL A 153 -2.44 -9.92 -26.69
C VAL A 153 -2.16 -11.43 -26.78
N PRO A 154 -1.69 -12.08 -25.70
CA PRO A 154 -1.47 -13.53 -25.72
C PRO A 154 -2.75 -14.31 -26.00
N VAL A 155 -2.66 -15.35 -26.84
CA VAL A 155 -3.80 -16.22 -27.19
C VAL A 155 -4.45 -16.88 -25.96
N SER A 156 -3.68 -17.13 -24.90
CA SER A 156 -4.22 -17.65 -23.63
C SER A 156 -5.22 -16.69 -22.99
N VAL A 157 -4.94 -15.39 -23.07
CA VAL A 157 -5.76 -14.33 -22.49
C VAL A 157 -7.07 -14.17 -23.24
N THR A 158 -7.02 -14.19 -24.57
CA THR A 158 -8.24 -14.08 -25.39
C THR A 158 -9.18 -15.26 -25.15
N HIS A 159 -8.65 -16.49 -25.05
CA HIS A 159 -9.46 -17.68 -24.71
C HIS A 159 -10.03 -17.62 -23.29
N GLU A 160 -9.29 -17.08 -22.33
CA GLU A 160 -9.76 -16.95 -20.94
C GLU A 160 -10.90 -15.93 -20.84
N LEU A 161 -10.77 -14.79 -21.53
CA LEU A 161 -11.82 -13.76 -21.65
C LEU A 161 -13.05 -14.28 -22.40
N GLU A 162 -12.86 -15.06 -23.46
CA GLU A 162 -13.96 -15.70 -24.18
C GLU A 162 -14.73 -16.67 -23.26
N ALA A 163 -14.01 -17.48 -22.47
CA ALA A 163 -14.62 -18.38 -21.50
C ALA A 163 -15.31 -17.62 -20.34
N GLU A 164 -14.76 -16.50 -19.88
CA GLU A 164 -15.42 -15.60 -18.93
C GLU A 164 -16.69 -14.97 -19.51
N GLY A 165 -16.64 -14.51 -20.76
CA GLY A 165 -17.78 -13.93 -21.45
C GLY A 165 -18.92 -14.93 -21.65
N GLN A 166 -18.59 -16.18 -22.01
CA GLN A 166 -19.55 -17.27 -22.08
C GLN A 166 -20.17 -17.59 -20.71
N ARG A 167 -19.38 -17.58 -19.62
CA ARG A 167 -19.89 -17.74 -18.25
C ARG A 167 -20.81 -16.60 -17.84
N ALA A 168 -20.48 -15.36 -18.19
CA ALA A 168 -21.31 -14.19 -17.91
C ALA A 168 -22.63 -14.25 -18.69
N ALA A 169 -22.59 -14.62 -19.97
CA ALA A 169 -23.78 -14.84 -20.80
C ALA A 169 -24.68 -15.92 -20.19
N ALA A 170 -24.11 -17.06 -19.78
CA ALA A 170 -24.84 -18.14 -19.13
C ALA A 170 -25.47 -17.72 -17.79
N LEU A 171 -24.73 -16.98 -16.95
CA LEU A 171 -25.24 -16.45 -15.68
C LEU A 171 -26.45 -15.52 -15.89
N LEU A 172 -26.40 -14.70 -16.93
CA LEU A 172 -27.47 -13.77 -17.28
C LEU A 172 -28.61 -14.42 -18.06
N GLY A 173 -28.44 -15.66 -18.53
CA GLY A 173 -29.42 -16.41 -19.33
C GLY A 173 -29.51 -15.91 -20.77
N LEU A 174 -28.40 -15.46 -21.34
CA LEU A 174 -28.28 -14.94 -22.71
C LEU A 174 -27.52 -15.93 -23.60
N GLU A 175 -28.03 -16.15 -24.81
CA GLU A 175 -27.23 -16.71 -25.91
C GLU A 175 -27.08 -15.68 -27.01
N PHE A 176 -25.86 -15.55 -27.54
CA PHE A 176 -25.56 -14.63 -28.63
C PHE A 176 -25.49 -15.37 -29.97
N GLU A 177 -25.83 -14.67 -31.06
CA GLU A 177 -25.52 -15.16 -32.40
C GLU A 177 -24.02 -15.06 -32.68
N PRO A 178 -23.45 -16.02 -33.44
CA PRO A 178 -22.07 -15.91 -33.90
C PRO A 178 -21.90 -14.64 -34.74
N LYS A 179 -20.77 -13.95 -34.51
CA LYS A 179 -20.40 -12.63 -35.05
C LYS A 179 -21.15 -12.22 -36.33
N GLY A 180 -22.21 -11.43 -36.15
CA GLY A 180 -23.00 -10.85 -37.23
C GLY A 180 -22.40 -9.53 -37.74
N PRO A 181 -22.88 -8.99 -38.88
CA PRO A 181 -22.43 -7.71 -39.39
C PRO A 181 -22.91 -6.53 -38.50
N GLY A 182 -21.95 -5.76 -38.00
CA GLY A 182 -22.13 -4.50 -37.25
C GLY A 182 -21.66 -4.56 -35.80
N ALA A 183 -21.42 -3.40 -35.19
CA ALA A 183 -20.96 -3.28 -33.80
C ALA A 183 -22.02 -3.77 -32.80
N GLY A 184 -21.60 -4.56 -31.80
CA GLY A 184 -22.44 -5.12 -30.74
C GLY A 184 -22.80 -6.61 -30.91
N LEU A 185 -23.16 -7.26 -29.80
CA LEU A 185 -23.59 -8.66 -29.73
C LEU A 185 -25.10 -8.77 -29.96
N LEU A 186 -25.53 -9.63 -30.89
CA LEU A 186 -26.95 -9.88 -31.14
C LEU A 186 -27.47 -10.98 -30.21
N VAL A 187 -28.53 -10.69 -29.45
CA VAL A 187 -29.16 -11.65 -28.54
C VAL A 187 -30.02 -12.62 -29.36
N LYS A 188 -29.63 -13.90 -29.38
CA LYS A 188 -30.35 -14.98 -30.05
C LYS A 188 -31.54 -15.45 -29.22
N THR A 189 -31.29 -15.79 -27.95
CA THR A 189 -32.31 -16.23 -27.02
C THR A 189 -32.08 -15.65 -25.63
N VAL A 190 -33.18 -15.44 -24.91
CA VAL A 190 -33.19 -15.05 -23.50
C VAL A 190 -33.94 -16.15 -22.74
N ALA A 191 -33.31 -16.75 -21.73
CA ALA A 191 -33.93 -17.78 -20.92
C ALA A 191 -35.06 -17.20 -20.04
N ALA A 192 -36.12 -17.99 -19.84
CA ALA A 192 -37.26 -17.58 -19.01
C ALA A 192 -36.88 -17.46 -17.53
N ASN A 193 -37.37 -16.43 -16.85
CA ASN A 193 -37.02 -16.03 -15.48
C ASN A 193 -35.53 -15.75 -15.26
N SER A 194 -34.79 -15.44 -16.33
CA SER A 194 -33.38 -15.07 -16.23
C SER A 194 -33.20 -13.64 -15.72
N ARG A 195 -31.99 -13.33 -15.27
CA ARG A 195 -31.63 -11.98 -14.83
C ARG A 195 -31.71 -10.97 -15.98
N ALA A 196 -31.36 -11.38 -17.20
CA ALA A 196 -31.49 -10.54 -18.37
C ALA A 196 -32.96 -10.27 -18.76
N GLU A 197 -33.85 -11.26 -18.65
CA GLU A 197 -35.29 -11.05 -18.89
C GLU A 197 -35.89 -10.09 -17.86
N THR A 198 -35.52 -10.23 -16.58
CA THR A 198 -35.93 -9.33 -15.50
C THR A 198 -35.49 -7.89 -15.74
N ALA A 199 -34.29 -7.71 -16.31
CA ALA A 199 -33.78 -6.40 -16.74
C ALA A 199 -34.44 -5.88 -18.04
N GLY A 200 -35.31 -6.68 -18.68
CA GLY A 200 -36.08 -6.31 -19.86
C GLY A 200 -35.34 -6.49 -21.19
N VAL A 201 -34.29 -7.31 -21.23
CA VAL A 201 -33.62 -7.74 -22.46
C VAL A 201 -34.50 -8.74 -23.21
N LYS A 202 -34.60 -8.62 -24.53
CA LYS A 202 -35.41 -9.47 -25.39
C LYS A 202 -34.57 -10.12 -26.50
N ALA A 203 -35.02 -11.26 -27.00
CA ALA A 203 -34.42 -11.85 -28.20
C ALA A 203 -34.53 -10.87 -29.38
N GLY A 204 -33.46 -10.75 -30.17
CA GLY A 204 -33.33 -9.78 -31.27
C GLY A 204 -32.81 -8.39 -30.84
N ASP A 205 -32.61 -8.15 -29.54
CA ASP A 205 -31.90 -6.95 -29.07
C ASP A 205 -30.41 -7.00 -29.43
N ARG A 206 -29.79 -5.84 -29.64
CA ARG A 206 -28.34 -5.72 -29.87
C ARG A 206 -27.68 -5.05 -28.68
N LEU A 207 -26.80 -5.76 -27.97
CA LEU A 207 -26.00 -5.20 -26.89
C LEU A 207 -24.79 -4.48 -27.47
N VAL A 208 -24.67 -3.18 -27.20
CA VAL A 208 -23.63 -2.33 -27.78
C VAL A 208 -22.55 -1.99 -26.76
N ALA A 209 -22.90 -1.93 -25.46
CA ALA A 209 -21.93 -1.72 -24.40
C ALA A 209 -22.30 -2.44 -23.10
N LEU A 210 -21.29 -2.77 -22.30
CA LEU A 210 -21.37 -3.32 -20.95
C LEU A 210 -20.47 -2.47 -20.03
N ASP A 211 -21.03 -1.91 -18.97
CA ASP A 211 -20.30 -1.06 -17.99
C ASP A 211 -19.49 0.08 -18.63
N GLY A 212 -19.91 0.56 -19.82
CA GLY A 212 -19.20 1.60 -20.59
C GLY A 212 -18.22 1.07 -21.64
N LEU A 213 -17.80 -0.20 -21.59
CA LEU A 213 -17.02 -0.87 -22.63
C LEU A 213 -17.91 -1.18 -23.83
N ARG A 214 -17.48 -0.85 -25.05
CA ARG A 214 -18.21 -1.23 -26.26
C ARG A 214 -17.98 -2.70 -26.57
N LEU A 215 -19.04 -3.41 -26.97
CA LEU A 215 -18.96 -4.84 -27.23
C LEU A 215 -18.63 -5.09 -28.71
N ALA A 216 -17.46 -5.64 -28.98
CA ALA A 216 -17.07 -6.11 -30.31
C ALA A 216 -17.22 -7.63 -30.43
N ASP A 217 -16.88 -8.37 -29.36
CA ASP A 217 -16.99 -9.82 -29.29
C ASP A 217 -17.42 -10.30 -27.90
N ILE A 218 -17.70 -11.60 -27.77
CA ILE A 218 -18.09 -12.22 -26.49
C ILE A 218 -16.99 -12.10 -25.43
N SER A 219 -15.72 -11.99 -25.83
CA SER A 219 -14.60 -11.69 -24.92
C SER A 219 -14.72 -10.35 -24.20
N ASP A 220 -15.51 -9.42 -24.73
CA ASP A 220 -15.78 -8.12 -24.11
C ASP A 220 -16.95 -8.20 -23.11
N PHE A 221 -17.73 -9.28 -23.15
CA PHE A 221 -18.91 -9.45 -22.30
C PHE A 221 -18.55 -9.98 -20.90
N VAL A 222 -17.58 -9.34 -20.25
CA VAL A 222 -17.09 -9.73 -18.93
C VAL A 222 -17.36 -8.62 -17.93
N PRO A 223 -18.32 -8.79 -16.99
CA PRO A 223 -18.58 -7.79 -15.97
C PRO A 223 -17.43 -7.73 -14.96
N SER A 224 -17.23 -6.57 -14.33
CA SER A 224 -16.12 -6.35 -13.37
C SER A 224 -16.10 -7.32 -12.19
N GLY A 225 -17.27 -7.86 -11.81
CA GLY A 225 -17.47 -8.74 -10.66
C GLY A 225 -17.30 -8.07 -9.29
N ARG A 226 -16.99 -6.76 -9.24
CA ARG A 226 -16.93 -5.97 -7.99
C ARG A 226 -18.23 -5.23 -7.71
N SER A 227 -18.97 -4.85 -8.75
CA SER A 227 -20.33 -4.32 -8.64
C SER A 227 -21.35 -5.46 -8.59
N GLN A 228 -22.43 -5.26 -7.81
CA GLN A 228 -23.55 -6.21 -7.80
C GLN A 228 -24.44 -6.06 -9.05
N THR A 229 -24.35 -4.92 -9.73
CA THR A 229 -25.11 -4.60 -10.93
C THR A 229 -24.18 -4.14 -12.04
N ALA A 230 -24.40 -4.62 -13.26
CA ALA A 230 -23.74 -4.15 -14.47
C ALA A 230 -24.71 -3.36 -15.35
N GLU A 231 -24.24 -2.33 -16.06
CA GLU A 231 -25.04 -1.51 -16.97
C GLU A 231 -24.93 -2.03 -18.41
N LEU A 232 -26.06 -2.38 -19.03
CA LEU A 232 -26.16 -2.75 -20.43
C LEU A 232 -26.71 -1.60 -21.27
N GLU A 233 -26.05 -1.28 -22.38
CA GLU A 233 -26.60 -0.44 -23.44
C GLU A 233 -27.14 -1.31 -24.57
N ILE A 234 -28.46 -1.26 -24.77
CA ILE A 234 -29.21 -2.07 -25.71
C ILE A 234 -29.73 -1.20 -26.85
N VAL A 235 -29.54 -1.61 -28.10
CA VAL A 235 -30.18 -0.99 -29.26
C VAL A 235 -31.33 -1.88 -29.74
N ARG A 236 -32.55 -1.33 -29.74
CA ARG A 236 -33.77 -2.06 -30.09
C ARG A 236 -34.47 -1.45 -31.31
N GLY A 237 -34.90 -2.32 -32.23
CA GLY A 237 -35.74 -1.96 -33.38
C GLY A 237 -35.03 -1.18 -34.49
N LYS A 238 -35.78 -0.83 -35.54
CA LYS A 238 -35.25 -0.13 -36.74
C LYS A 238 -34.89 1.33 -36.48
N LEU A 239 -35.45 1.95 -35.44
CA LEU A 239 -35.21 3.35 -35.07
C LEU A 239 -33.95 3.57 -34.21
N LYS A 240 -33.16 2.51 -33.95
CA LYS A 240 -31.94 2.54 -33.13
C LYS A 240 -32.15 3.23 -31.78
N GLU A 241 -33.22 2.89 -31.07
CA GLU A 241 -33.43 3.41 -29.72
C GLU A 241 -32.43 2.76 -28.76
N THR A 242 -31.61 3.58 -28.10
CA THR A 242 -30.62 3.13 -27.11
C THR A 242 -31.24 3.11 -25.71
N LEU A 243 -31.37 1.92 -25.14
CA LEU A 243 -31.93 1.68 -23.81
C LEU A 243 -30.81 1.29 -22.85
N ARG A 244 -30.73 1.96 -21.70
CA ARG A 244 -29.83 1.59 -20.59
C ARG A 244 -30.57 0.74 -19.57
N ARG A 245 -29.99 -0.40 -19.17
CA ARG A 245 -30.58 -1.35 -18.22
C ARG A 245 -29.52 -1.88 -17.25
N GLY A 246 -29.79 -1.78 -15.95
CA GLY A 246 -28.99 -2.45 -14.93
C GLY A 246 -29.37 -3.92 -14.81
N VAL A 247 -28.38 -4.81 -14.79
CA VAL A 247 -28.56 -6.26 -14.65
C VAL A 247 -27.79 -6.75 -13.43
N ASP A 248 -28.42 -7.62 -12.65
CA ASP A 248 -27.79 -8.23 -11.47
C ASP A 248 -26.72 -9.26 -11.87
N VAL A 249 -25.48 -9.02 -11.45
CA VAL A 249 -24.31 -9.87 -11.72
C VAL A 249 -23.74 -10.51 -10.44
N GLN A 250 -24.50 -10.49 -9.32
CA GLN A 250 -24.09 -11.16 -8.08
C GLN A 250 -23.77 -12.65 -8.33
N GLY A 251 -22.63 -13.12 -7.83
CA GLY A 251 -22.21 -14.51 -7.98
C GLY A 251 -21.33 -14.82 -9.21
N PHE A 252 -21.01 -13.84 -10.05
CA PHE A 252 -20.12 -14.06 -11.20
C PHE A 252 -18.68 -14.42 -10.79
N ARG A 253 -18.16 -13.80 -9.72
CA ARG A 253 -16.81 -14.05 -9.16
C ARG A 253 -16.87 -14.42 -7.67
N ASP A 254 -17.87 -15.19 -7.25
CA ASP A 254 -17.88 -15.73 -5.88
C ASP A 254 -16.71 -16.71 -5.75
N THR A 255 -15.78 -16.45 -4.82
CA THR A 255 -14.70 -17.38 -4.51
C THR A 255 -15.30 -18.65 -3.91
N PRO A 256 -15.03 -19.84 -4.49
CA PRO A 256 -15.60 -21.06 -3.96
C PRO A 256 -15.08 -21.31 -2.53
N PRO A 257 -15.89 -21.93 -1.65
CA PRO A 257 -15.52 -22.14 -0.25
C PRO A 257 -14.24 -22.99 -0.08
N GLU A 258 -13.88 -23.80 -1.07
CA GLU A 258 -12.63 -24.55 -1.11
C GLU A 258 -11.39 -23.64 -1.21
N ASP A 259 -11.46 -22.54 -1.98
CA ASP A 259 -10.37 -21.58 -2.08
C ASP A 259 -10.21 -20.78 -0.79
N LEU A 260 -11.31 -20.50 -0.09
CA LEU A 260 -11.26 -19.89 1.25
C LEU A 260 -10.61 -20.83 2.28
N LEU A 261 -10.85 -22.14 2.18
CA LEU A 261 -10.18 -23.13 3.03
C LEU A 261 -8.67 -23.16 2.75
N TRP A 262 -8.26 -23.20 1.48
CA TRP A 262 -6.84 -23.17 1.11
C TRP A 262 -6.17 -21.87 1.52
N ALA A 263 -6.82 -20.73 1.30
CA ALA A 263 -6.33 -19.44 1.79
C ALA A 263 -6.17 -19.44 3.31
N GLY A 264 -7.14 -19.99 4.05
CA GLY A 264 -7.07 -20.15 5.51
C GLY A 264 -5.90 -21.04 5.96
N VAL A 265 -5.66 -22.16 5.26
CA VAL A 265 -4.52 -23.05 5.52
C VAL A 265 -3.20 -22.34 5.27
N VAL A 266 -3.07 -21.62 4.14
CA VAL A 266 -1.86 -20.86 3.80
C VAL A 266 -1.58 -19.80 4.88
N VAL A 267 -2.59 -19.02 5.27
CA VAL A 267 -2.47 -18.04 6.36
C VAL A 267 -2.04 -18.72 7.67
N GLY A 268 -2.66 -19.86 8.01
CA GLY A 268 -2.28 -20.64 9.19
C GLY A 268 -0.83 -21.10 9.18
N VAL A 269 -0.35 -21.64 8.06
CA VAL A 269 1.04 -22.08 7.87
C VAL A 269 2.00 -20.89 8.00
N VAL A 270 1.69 -19.75 7.38
CA VAL A 270 2.50 -18.53 7.48
C VAL A 270 2.57 -18.03 8.92
N CYS A 271 1.45 -18.00 9.65
CA CYS A 271 1.43 -17.62 11.06
C CYS A 271 2.30 -18.57 11.92
N VAL A 272 2.20 -19.88 11.69
CA VAL A 272 3.03 -20.88 12.40
C VAL A 272 4.51 -20.71 12.06
N ALA A 273 4.85 -20.47 10.79
CA ALA A 273 6.22 -20.22 10.35
C ALA A 273 6.80 -18.94 10.99
N LEU A 274 6.03 -17.86 11.02
CA LEU A 274 6.42 -16.61 11.69
C LEU A 274 6.64 -16.82 13.19
N LEU A 275 5.73 -17.53 13.86
CA LEU A 275 5.89 -17.88 15.28
C LEU A 275 7.13 -18.75 15.49
N ALA A 276 7.33 -19.79 14.68
CA ALA A 276 8.49 -20.68 14.76
C ALA A 276 9.81 -19.94 14.49
N PHE A 277 9.81 -18.94 13.61
CA PHE A 277 10.95 -18.09 13.36
C PHE A 277 11.21 -17.14 14.54
N LEU A 278 10.19 -16.46 15.08
CA LEU A 278 10.37 -15.37 16.05
C LEU A 278 10.43 -15.81 17.52
N LEU A 279 9.88 -16.98 17.88
CA LEU A 279 9.96 -17.50 19.25
C LEU A 279 11.41 -17.77 19.70
N PRO A 280 12.23 -18.49 18.91
CA PRO A 280 13.65 -18.65 19.20
C PRO A 280 14.38 -17.31 19.29
N VAL A 281 13.98 -16.34 18.46
CA VAL A 281 14.59 -15.00 18.37
C VAL A 281 14.38 -14.19 19.63
N ALA A 282 13.13 -14.01 20.03
CA ALA A 282 12.79 -13.36 21.29
C ALA A 282 13.43 -14.08 22.48
N SER A 283 13.56 -15.41 22.40
CA SER A 283 14.22 -16.21 23.44
C SER A 283 15.73 -15.98 23.50
N VAL A 284 16.43 -15.97 22.37
CA VAL A 284 17.87 -15.70 22.28
C VAL A 284 18.16 -14.29 22.76
N ILE A 285 17.39 -13.30 22.31
CA ILE A 285 17.51 -11.91 22.72
C ILE A 285 17.30 -11.77 24.23
N GLY A 286 16.21 -12.33 24.77
CA GLY A 286 15.92 -12.25 26.20
C GLY A 286 16.91 -13.02 27.08
N TRP A 287 17.55 -14.07 26.56
CA TRP A 287 18.67 -14.75 27.23
C TRP A 287 19.93 -13.88 27.22
N PHE A 288 20.25 -13.28 26.07
CA PHE A 288 21.42 -12.42 25.90
C PHE A 288 21.33 -11.18 26.78
N GLU A 289 20.16 -10.52 26.83
CA GLU A 289 19.89 -9.38 27.71
C GLU A 289 20.17 -9.71 29.18
N ARG A 290 19.64 -10.83 29.68
CA ARG A 290 19.91 -11.27 31.07
C ARG A 290 21.38 -11.51 31.30
N ARG A 291 22.11 -12.02 30.32
CA ARG A 291 23.54 -12.29 30.47
C ARG A 291 24.35 -10.99 30.56
N VAL A 292 23.99 -9.99 29.76
CA VAL A 292 24.59 -8.65 29.82
C VAL A 292 24.25 -7.98 31.15
N VAL A 293 22.99 -8.01 31.57
CA VAL A 293 22.55 -7.46 32.86
C VAL A 293 23.20 -8.16 34.06
N GLN A 294 23.37 -9.49 34.01
CA GLN A 294 24.07 -10.25 35.05
C GLN A 294 25.55 -9.86 35.16
N ARG A 295 26.20 -9.57 34.02
CA ARG A 295 27.60 -9.12 34.00
C ARG A 295 27.74 -7.67 34.45
N SER A 296 26.78 -6.80 34.13
CA SER A 296 26.80 -5.40 34.54
C SER A 296 26.36 -5.19 36.00
N ARG A 297 25.50 -6.07 36.54
CA ARG A 297 25.03 -6.04 37.93
C ARG A 297 25.69 -7.11 38.80
N ALA A 298 27.01 -7.23 38.78
CA ALA A 298 27.78 -8.19 39.58
C ALA A 298 27.70 -8.00 41.12
N LEU A 299 26.56 -7.52 41.65
CA LEU A 299 26.16 -7.49 43.06
C LEU A 299 24.69 -7.98 43.15
N GLY A 300 24.50 -9.29 43.14
CA GLY A 300 23.19 -9.92 43.35
C GLY A 300 23.28 -11.43 43.23
N ARG A 301 23.50 -12.11 44.36
CA ARG A 301 23.67 -13.56 44.52
C ARG A 301 22.46 -14.34 43.96
N ASP A 302 22.73 -15.54 43.46
CA ASP A 302 21.76 -16.58 43.02
C ASP A 302 21.06 -16.45 41.65
N ALA A 303 21.75 -15.92 40.64
CA ALA A 303 21.29 -16.12 39.26
C ALA A 303 21.68 -17.53 38.76
N ARG A 304 20.76 -18.51 38.88
CA ARG A 304 20.87 -19.84 38.25
C ARG A 304 21.28 -19.67 36.79
N ARG A 305 22.38 -20.30 36.37
CA ARG A 305 22.83 -20.31 34.97
C ARG A 305 21.84 -21.12 34.14
N VAL A 306 20.83 -20.46 33.57
CA VAL A 306 19.89 -21.08 32.66
C VAL A 306 20.53 -21.11 31.27
N GLY A 307 20.66 -22.30 30.68
CA GLY A 307 21.18 -22.47 29.32
C GLY A 307 20.21 -21.89 28.28
N LEU A 308 20.71 -21.57 27.08
CA LEU A 308 19.87 -21.06 25.99
C LEU A 308 18.73 -22.03 25.65
N LEU A 309 19.01 -23.33 25.62
CA LEU A 309 18.01 -24.37 25.34
C LEU A 309 16.92 -24.45 26.41
N ASP A 310 17.26 -24.25 27.68
CA ASP A 310 16.27 -24.20 28.77
C ASP A 310 15.40 -22.94 28.65
N TRP A 311 15.98 -21.84 28.18
CA TRP A 311 15.26 -20.60 27.93
C TRP A 311 14.25 -20.74 26.78
N VAL A 312 14.68 -21.33 25.66
CA VAL A 312 13.81 -21.65 24.51
C VAL A 312 12.70 -22.60 24.93
N ARG A 313 13.02 -23.66 25.69
CA ARG A 313 12.02 -24.60 26.23
C ARG A 313 10.99 -23.89 27.11
N GLY A 314 11.44 -22.95 27.95
CA GLY A 314 10.57 -22.12 28.78
C GLY A 314 9.64 -21.22 27.96
N SER A 315 10.13 -20.61 26.90
CA SER A 315 9.32 -19.79 25.98
C SER A 315 8.27 -20.62 25.24
N VAL A 316 8.67 -21.76 24.68
CA VAL A 316 7.74 -22.68 23.99
C VAL A 316 6.68 -23.18 24.96
N ALA A 317 7.07 -23.67 26.13
CA ALA A 317 6.13 -24.11 27.17
C ALA A 317 5.22 -22.97 27.65
N GLY A 318 5.70 -21.73 27.65
CA GLY A 318 4.95 -20.54 28.00
C GLY A 318 3.81 -20.20 27.04
N VAL A 319 3.95 -20.51 25.75
CA VAL A 319 2.88 -20.33 24.73
C VAL A 319 1.72 -21.30 24.99
N PHE A 320 2.03 -22.51 25.46
CA PHE A 320 1.04 -23.54 25.76
C PHE A 320 0.45 -23.45 27.17
N ARG A 321 0.89 -22.49 28.00
CA ARG A 321 0.29 -22.27 29.32
C ARG A 321 -1.06 -21.59 29.19
N GLU A 322 -1.96 -22.02 30.05
CA GLU A 322 -3.34 -21.58 30.07
C GLU A 322 -3.47 -20.08 30.37
N ASP A 323 -4.42 -19.45 29.69
CA ASP A 323 -4.71 -18.04 29.87
C ASP A 323 -5.47 -17.83 31.19
N VAL A 324 -4.78 -17.34 32.22
CA VAL A 324 -5.45 -16.70 33.35
C VAL A 324 -5.94 -15.34 32.86
N LEU A 325 -7.07 -15.35 32.14
CA LEU A 325 -7.80 -14.15 31.75
C LEU A 325 -8.05 -13.29 33.00
N PRO A 326 -8.05 -11.95 32.87
CA PRO A 326 -8.48 -11.11 33.98
C PRO A 326 -9.89 -11.57 34.42
N GLY A 327 -10.08 -11.73 35.73
CA GLY A 327 -11.30 -12.34 36.30
C GLY A 327 -12.59 -11.66 35.83
N ALA A 328 -13.74 -12.30 36.10
CA ALA A 328 -15.09 -12.03 35.55
C ALA A 328 -15.58 -10.56 35.43
N ASN A 329 -14.88 -9.58 36.01
CA ASN A 329 -15.15 -8.14 35.93
C ASN A 329 -14.38 -7.37 34.82
N SER A 330 -13.64 -8.02 33.92
CA SER A 330 -12.94 -7.35 32.81
C SER A 330 -13.75 -7.34 31.51
N HIS A 331 -13.79 -6.18 30.84
CA HIS A 331 -14.45 -6.02 29.54
C HIS A 331 -13.89 -6.94 28.45
N ALA A 332 -14.77 -7.48 27.61
CA ALA A 332 -14.40 -8.30 26.45
C ALA A 332 -13.36 -7.62 25.53
N ALA A 333 -13.43 -6.29 25.41
CA ALA A 333 -12.47 -5.48 24.64
C ALA A 333 -11.00 -5.67 25.07
N LEU A 334 -10.73 -5.85 26.38
CA LEU A 334 -9.35 -6.08 26.86
C LEU A 334 -8.80 -7.45 26.43
N ARG A 335 -9.66 -8.42 26.14
CA ARG A 335 -9.21 -9.74 25.67
C ARG A 335 -8.67 -9.68 24.25
N VAL A 336 -9.16 -8.74 23.44
CA VAL A 336 -8.84 -8.62 22.01
C VAL A 336 -7.53 -7.87 21.78
N VAL A 337 -7.12 -6.99 22.70
CA VAL A 337 -5.93 -6.13 22.57
C VAL A 337 -4.64 -6.89 22.21
N PRO A 338 -4.25 -7.97 22.90
CA PRO A 338 -2.99 -8.67 22.57
C PRO A 338 -3.02 -9.34 21.20
N TYR A 339 -4.20 -9.78 20.76
CA TYR A 339 -4.38 -10.37 19.43
C TYR A 339 -4.31 -9.30 18.34
N LEU A 340 -4.85 -8.10 18.60
CA LEU A 340 -4.71 -6.97 17.67
C LEU A 340 -3.24 -6.53 17.53
N LEU A 341 -2.49 -6.46 18.63
CA LEU A 341 -1.07 -6.13 18.59
C LEU A 341 -0.27 -7.20 17.84
N PHE A 342 -0.55 -8.47 18.13
CA PHE A 342 0.08 -9.59 17.41
C PHE A 342 -0.23 -9.54 15.91
N LEU A 343 -1.50 -9.37 15.54
CA LEU A 343 -1.93 -9.28 14.15
C LEU A 343 -1.28 -8.10 13.44
N GLY A 344 -1.22 -6.94 14.09
CA GLY A 344 -0.54 -5.75 13.57
C GLY A 344 0.93 -6.03 13.29
N THR A 345 1.70 -6.49 14.28
CA THR A 345 3.12 -6.79 14.09
C THR A 345 3.34 -7.88 13.04
N SER A 346 2.51 -8.94 13.03
CA SER A 346 2.58 -9.98 11.99
C SER A 346 2.31 -9.43 10.60
N ALA A 347 1.37 -8.49 10.45
CA ALA A 347 1.10 -7.83 9.19
C ALA A 347 2.35 -7.07 8.69
N MET A 348 3.15 -6.46 9.57
CA MET A 348 4.36 -5.75 9.15
C MET A 348 5.42 -6.65 8.48
N PHE A 349 5.40 -7.97 8.72
CA PHE A 349 6.33 -8.90 8.06
C PHE A 349 6.08 -9.03 6.56
N THR A 350 4.90 -8.66 6.05
CA THR A 350 4.62 -8.68 4.61
C THR A 350 5.45 -7.65 3.83
N VAL A 351 6.01 -6.65 4.53
CA VAL A 351 6.82 -5.59 3.93
C VAL A 351 8.29 -6.03 3.76
N ILE A 352 8.73 -7.07 4.49
CA ILE A 352 10.14 -7.47 4.49
C ILE A 352 10.50 -8.24 3.21
N CYS A 353 11.47 -7.74 2.46
CA CYS A 353 12.05 -8.44 1.31
C CYS A 353 13.10 -9.47 1.77
N PHE A 354 12.71 -10.73 1.92
CA PHE A 354 13.68 -11.81 2.20
C PHE A 354 14.55 -12.19 0.99
N GLY A 355 14.18 -11.75 -0.22
CA GLY A 355 14.92 -11.99 -1.45
C GLY A 355 14.52 -13.30 -2.14
N HIS A 356 14.96 -13.47 -3.39
CA HIS A 356 14.68 -14.67 -4.18
C HIS A 356 15.41 -15.90 -3.61
N PRO A 357 14.78 -17.09 -3.47
CA PRO A 357 13.42 -17.46 -3.86
C PRO A 357 12.38 -17.37 -2.71
N LEU A 358 12.72 -16.78 -1.57
CA LEU A 358 11.88 -16.86 -0.37
C LEU A 358 10.67 -15.92 -0.40
N LEU A 359 10.91 -14.61 -0.57
CA LEU A 359 9.82 -13.63 -0.61
C LEU A 359 10.31 -12.31 -1.24
N GLU A 360 9.72 -11.95 -2.37
CA GLU A 360 9.81 -10.60 -2.96
C GLU A 360 8.44 -9.92 -2.79
N PRO A 361 8.26 -9.03 -1.80
CA PRO A 361 6.99 -8.34 -1.62
C PRO A 361 6.79 -7.31 -2.74
N GLU A 362 5.71 -7.49 -3.51
CA GLU A 362 5.22 -6.54 -4.52
C GLU A 362 4.26 -5.50 -3.91
N LEU A 363 4.53 -5.05 -2.68
CA LEU A 363 3.67 -4.06 -2.05
C LEU A 363 4.04 -2.65 -2.54
N ASP A 364 3.22 -2.11 -3.44
CA ASP A 364 3.45 -0.79 -4.07
C ASP A 364 3.43 0.37 -3.07
N LEU A 365 2.85 0.18 -1.88
CA LEU A 365 2.65 1.22 -0.85
C LEU A 365 3.15 0.76 0.54
N GLY A 366 4.35 0.18 0.61
CA GLY A 366 4.93 -0.32 1.86
C GLY A 366 4.99 0.71 3.00
N ALA A 367 5.28 1.98 2.69
CA ALA A 367 5.31 3.06 3.68
C ALA A 367 3.93 3.40 4.26
N LEU A 368 2.90 3.47 3.42
CA LEU A 368 1.52 3.70 3.87
C LEU A 368 0.99 2.51 4.67
N PHE A 369 1.40 1.31 4.30
CA PHE A 369 1.07 0.11 5.04
C PHE A 369 1.66 0.14 6.46
N LEU A 370 2.93 0.54 6.62
CA LEU A 370 3.54 0.72 7.95
C LEU A 370 2.71 1.69 8.81
N GLY A 371 2.35 2.86 8.27
CA GLY A 371 1.51 3.83 8.98
C GLY A 371 0.12 3.30 9.35
N THR A 372 -0.49 2.50 8.48
CA THR A 372 -1.79 1.85 8.74
C THR A 372 -1.70 0.85 9.88
N VAL A 373 -0.64 0.04 9.91
CA VAL A 373 -0.42 -0.92 10.99
C VAL A 373 -0.10 -0.21 12.30
N THR A 374 0.68 0.87 12.29
CA THR A 374 0.94 1.67 13.49
C THR A 374 -0.35 2.27 14.05
N ALA A 375 -1.26 2.76 13.20
CA ALA A 375 -2.57 3.22 13.65
C ALA A 375 -3.40 2.10 14.33
N LEU A 376 -3.32 0.87 13.82
CA LEU A 376 -3.94 -0.30 14.44
C LEU A 376 -3.32 -0.61 15.81
N VAL A 377 -2.00 -0.54 15.93
CA VAL A 377 -1.26 -0.71 17.21
C VAL A 377 -1.64 0.36 18.22
N CYS A 378 -1.68 1.64 17.82
CA CYS A 378 -2.13 2.76 18.66
C CYS A 378 -3.55 2.54 19.18
N THR A 379 -4.46 2.05 18.32
CA THR A 379 -5.82 1.69 18.73
C THR A 379 -5.83 0.57 19.77
N GLY A 380 -4.99 -0.46 19.60
CA GLY A 380 -4.78 -1.53 20.58
C GLY A 380 -4.28 -1.00 21.93
N LEU A 381 -3.32 -0.07 21.93
CA LEU A 381 -2.79 0.56 23.14
C LEU A 381 -3.85 1.39 23.88
N MET A 382 -4.64 2.19 23.16
CA MET A 382 -5.75 2.97 23.72
C MET A 382 -6.81 2.05 24.34
N LEU A 383 -7.20 0.98 23.64
CA LEU A 383 -8.14 -0.02 24.14
C LEU A 383 -7.61 -0.75 25.38
N GLY A 384 -6.30 -1.03 25.44
CA GLY A 384 -5.64 -1.60 26.62
C GLY A 384 -5.72 -0.69 27.86
N GLY A 385 -5.74 0.63 27.65
CA GLY A 385 -5.90 1.64 28.69
C GLY A 385 -7.35 1.84 29.18
N TRP A 386 -8.35 1.40 28.42
CA TRP A 386 -9.77 1.66 28.72
C TRP A 386 -10.26 0.93 29.98
N ARG A 387 -10.95 1.65 30.88
CA ARG A 387 -11.61 1.07 32.06
C ARG A 387 -12.84 1.89 32.46
N PRO A 388 -14.01 1.26 32.75
CA PRO A 388 -15.26 1.97 33.05
C PRO A 388 -15.24 2.92 34.26
N ARG A 389 -14.21 2.86 35.12
CA ARG A 389 -14.10 3.70 36.34
C ARG A 389 -12.66 4.11 36.69
N GLY A 390 -11.75 4.15 35.72
CA GLY A 390 -10.32 4.41 35.97
C GLY A 390 -9.71 5.48 35.06
N ARG A 391 -9.85 6.76 35.43
CA ARG A 391 -9.31 7.91 34.68
C ARG A 391 -7.81 7.80 34.39
N TRP A 392 -7.00 7.35 35.35
CA TRP A 392 -5.54 7.27 35.21
C TRP A 392 -5.05 6.20 34.24
N SER A 393 -5.80 5.10 34.13
CA SER A 393 -5.50 4.03 33.16
C SER A 393 -5.69 4.48 31.71
N LEU A 394 -6.72 5.29 31.49
CA LEU A 394 -7.02 5.84 30.17
C LEU A 394 -5.92 6.80 29.72
N PHE A 395 -5.47 7.69 30.62
CA PHE A 395 -4.36 8.60 30.33
C PHE A 395 -3.04 7.85 30.07
N GLY A 396 -2.79 6.72 30.74
CA GLY A 396 -1.63 5.87 30.45
C GLY A 396 -1.69 5.24 29.05
N GLY A 397 -2.85 4.73 28.63
CA GLY A 397 -3.03 4.18 27.27
C GLY A 397 -2.96 5.26 26.18
N LEU A 398 -3.55 6.44 26.42
CA LEU A 398 -3.48 7.58 25.51
C LEU A 398 -2.04 8.12 25.39
N GLY A 399 -1.31 8.20 26.50
CA GLY A 399 0.09 8.61 26.51
C GLY A 399 0.97 7.67 25.71
N ALA A 400 0.80 6.35 25.88
CA ALA A 400 1.51 5.34 25.10
C ALA A 400 1.20 5.45 23.60
N ALA A 401 -0.07 5.65 23.22
CA ALA A 401 -0.45 5.82 21.82
C ALA A 401 0.14 7.10 21.19
N LEU A 402 0.09 8.23 21.91
CA LEU A 402 0.69 9.49 21.45
C LEU A 402 2.21 9.39 21.32
N GLN A 403 2.86 8.65 22.22
CA GLN A 403 4.29 8.39 22.19
C GLN A 403 4.65 7.56 20.95
N THR A 404 3.99 6.42 20.73
CA THR A 404 4.21 5.57 19.56
C THR A 404 4.00 6.36 18.26
N LEU A 405 2.90 7.13 18.17
CA LEU A 405 2.62 7.95 16.99
C LEU A 405 3.70 9.02 16.74
N SER A 406 4.18 9.68 17.80
CA SER A 406 5.19 10.75 17.66
C SER A 406 6.51 10.24 17.13
N TYR A 407 6.88 8.99 17.46
CA TYR A 407 8.17 8.41 17.08
C TYR A 407 8.20 7.83 15.67
N GLU A 408 7.04 7.69 15.04
CA GLU A 408 6.92 7.22 13.65
C GLU A 408 7.11 8.32 12.61
N ILE A 409 7.02 9.58 13.02
CA ILE A 409 7.16 10.70 12.10
C ILE A 409 8.56 10.76 11.46
N PRO A 410 9.69 10.65 12.20
CA PRO A 410 11.02 10.69 11.59
C PRO A 410 11.30 9.58 10.55
N PRO A 411 10.99 8.29 10.81
CA PRO A 411 11.16 7.24 9.80
C PRO A 411 10.36 7.47 8.53
N LEU A 412 9.12 7.96 8.61
CA LEU A 412 8.31 8.25 7.44
C LEU A 412 8.99 9.25 6.50
N PHE A 413 9.60 10.30 7.07
CA PHE A 413 10.40 11.24 6.30
C PHE A 413 11.70 10.62 5.78
N SER A 414 12.37 9.77 6.57
CA SER A 414 13.56 9.04 6.11
C SER A 414 13.26 8.10 4.93
N ILE A 415 12.10 7.45 4.92
CA ILE A 415 11.63 6.64 3.79
C ILE A 415 11.35 7.53 2.58
N LEU A 416 10.71 8.68 2.78
CA LEU A 416 10.39 9.61 1.70
C LEU A 416 11.66 10.10 0.96
N VAL A 417 12.75 10.39 1.69
CA VAL A 417 14.04 10.73 1.07
C VAL A 417 14.52 9.60 0.14
N VAL A 418 14.46 8.35 0.58
CA VAL A 418 14.88 7.18 -0.22
C VAL A 418 13.97 6.97 -1.45
N VAL A 419 12.67 7.20 -1.30
CA VAL A 419 11.70 7.14 -2.41
C VAL A 419 12.01 8.21 -3.45
N LEU A 420 12.31 9.44 -3.03
CA LEU A 420 12.69 10.53 -3.95
C LEU A 420 14.01 10.24 -4.67
N MET A 421 14.99 9.61 -4.01
CA MET A 421 16.25 9.22 -4.62
C MET A 421 16.11 8.06 -5.62
N SER A 422 15.26 7.09 -5.32
CA SER A 422 15.07 5.90 -6.16
C SER A 422 14.06 6.10 -7.30
N GLY A 423 13.14 7.07 -7.16
CA GLY A 423 12.06 7.31 -8.12
C GLY A 423 10.94 6.26 -8.10
N SER A 424 10.94 5.35 -7.13
CA SER A 424 9.91 4.30 -6.98
C SER A 424 9.51 4.13 -5.52
N VAL A 425 8.23 3.76 -5.30
CA VAL A 425 7.69 3.42 -3.97
C VAL A 425 7.83 1.92 -3.69
N ARG A 426 8.11 1.11 -4.72
CA ARG A 426 8.27 -0.34 -4.61
C ARG A 426 9.62 -0.68 -3.99
N ILE A 427 9.63 -1.44 -2.90
CA ILE A 427 10.87 -1.80 -2.18
C ILE A 427 11.81 -2.62 -3.09
N GLY A 428 11.26 -3.46 -3.97
CA GLY A 428 12.05 -4.22 -4.94
C GLY A 428 12.84 -3.32 -5.92
N ASP A 429 12.25 -2.20 -6.33
CA ASP A 429 12.88 -1.21 -7.21
C ASP A 429 13.88 -0.35 -6.44
N ILE A 430 13.56 0.04 -5.21
CA ILE A 430 14.48 0.75 -4.31
C ILE A 430 15.75 -0.08 -4.10
N VAL A 431 15.60 -1.36 -3.78
CA VAL A 431 16.74 -2.28 -3.65
C VAL A 431 17.46 -2.41 -4.98
N ALA A 432 16.78 -2.38 -6.13
CA ALA A 432 17.42 -2.45 -7.45
C ALA A 432 18.24 -1.20 -7.79
N ALA A 433 17.77 -0.03 -7.36
CA ALA A 433 18.43 1.26 -7.54
C ALA A 433 19.70 1.39 -6.70
N GLN A 434 19.79 0.63 -5.60
CA GLN A 434 21.02 0.51 -4.83
C GLN A 434 22.04 -0.31 -5.62
N GLY A 435 23.24 0.25 -5.80
CA GLY A 435 24.28 -0.43 -6.57
C GLY A 435 24.77 -1.71 -5.89
N GLY A 436 25.36 -2.60 -6.69
CA GLY A 436 25.78 -3.93 -6.24
C GLY A 436 27.01 -3.95 -5.32
N LYS A 437 27.57 -2.79 -4.96
CA LYS A 437 28.74 -2.67 -4.06
C LYS A 437 28.38 -1.90 -2.79
N PRO A 438 29.01 -2.20 -1.63
CA PRO A 438 28.67 -1.55 -0.36
C PRO A 438 28.77 -0.02 -0.37
N TRP A 439 29.68 0.57 -1.14
CA TRP A 439 29.84 2.03 -1.25
C TRP A 439 28.78 2.71 -2.13
N GLU A 440 28.01 1.94 -2.89
CA GLU A 440 26.88 2.43 -3.71
C GLU A 440 25.54 2.33 -2.96
N TRP A 441 25.57 1.90 -1.69
CA TRP A 441 24.37 1.84 -0.85
C TRP A 441 24.05 3.23 -0.30
N TYR A 442 22.75 3.52 -0.13
CA TYR A 442 22.29 4.83 0.31
C TYR A 442 22.87 5.27 1.66
N VAL A 443 23.22 4.36 2.58
CA VAL A 443 23.94 4.74 3.83
C VAL A 443 25.23 5.52 3.55
N PHE A 444 25.97 5.16 2.49
CA PHE A 444 27.31 5.67 2.23
C PHE A 444 27.37 6.70 1.11
N GLU A 445 26.27 6.92 0.40
CA GLU A 445 26.22 7.86 -0.72
C GLU A 445 26.33 9.33 -0.28
N ASN A 446 25.63 9.72 0.79
CA ASN A 446 25.59 11.10 1.28
C ASN A 446 25.57 11.15 2.82
N PRO A 447 26.24 12.12 3.48
CA PRO A 447 26.08 12.33 4.91
C PRO A 447 24.62 12.54 5.37
N ILE A 448 23.75 13.12 4.52
CA ILE A 448 22.34 13.32 4.83
C ILE A 448 21.61 11.97 4.91
N THR A 449 21.83 11.07 3.95
CA THR A 449 21.20 9.74 3.96
C THR A 449 21.70 8.89 5.12
N PHE A 450 22.94 9.08 5.56
CA PHE A 450 23.44 8.50 6.81
C PHE A 450 22.66 9.01 8.04
N VAL A 451 22.36 10.31 8.11
CA VAL A 451 21.51 10.87 9.17
C VAL A 451 20.08 10.31 9.08
N MET A 452 19.50 10.21 7.88
CA MET A 452 18.17 9.61 7.69
C MET A 452 18.15 8.14 8.14
N PHE A 453 19.20 7.38 7.84
CA PHE A 453 19.36 6.02 8.32
C PHE A 453 19.33 5.94 9.86
N LEU A 454 19.98 6.88 10.56
CA LEU A 454 19.92 6.93 12.03
C LEU A 454 18.52 7.33 12.54
N LEU A 455 17.87 8.32 11.91
CA LEU A 455 16.53 8.78 12.27
C LEU A 455 15.46 7.71 12.03
N PHE A 456 15.67 6.86 11.03
CA PHE A 456 14.80 5.73 10.73
C PHE A 456 14.71 4.72 11.90
N PHE A 457 15.76 4.57 12.71
CA PHE A 457 15.75 3.67 13.87
C PHE A 457 15.15 4.28 15.14
N VAL A 458 14.65 5.52 15.11
CA VAL A 458 14.07 6.17 16.31
C VAL A 458 12.90 5.39 16.93
N PRO A 459 11.90 4.85 16.19
CA PRO A 459 10.88 3.95 16.75
C PRO A 459 11.50 2.70 17.36
N ALA A 460 12.43 2.08 16.62
CA ALA A 460 13.13 0.89 17.09
C ALA A 460 14.01 1.16 18.32
N LEU A 461 14.37 2.39 18.64
CA LEU A 461 15.05 2.76 19.89
C LEU A 461 14.05 3.10 21.02
N SER A 462 12.94 3.73 20.67
CA SER A 462 11.98 4.30 21.61
C SER A 462 10.92 3.31 22.10
N GLU A 463 10.48 2.36 21.27
CA GLU A 463 9.53 1.31 21.67
C GLU A 463 10.15 0.30 22.65
N GLY A 464 11.45 0.39 22.86
CA GLY A 464 12.18 -0.29 23.93
C GLY A 464 12.10 0.40 25.27
N SER A 465 11.29 1.46 25.40
CA SER A 465 10.94 2.03 26.69
C SER A 465 10.04 1.06 27.42
N ARG A 466 10.59 -0.08 27.87
CA ARG A 466 10.22 -0.67 29.15
C ARG A 466 8.71 -0.58 29.44
N ALA A 467 7.81 -0.90 28.52
CA ALA A 467 6.37 -0.90 28.80
C ALA A 467 6.05 -1.95 29.88
N HIS A 468 6.99 -2.88 30.09
CA HIS A 468 7.04 -3.87 31.14
C HIS A 468 7.74 -3.42 32.45
N ALA A 469 8.41 -2.26 32.45
CA ALA A 469 9.10 -1.69 33.61
C ALA A 469 8.79 -0.20 33.91
N GLU A 470 7.87 0.43 33.16
CA GLU A 470 6.93 1.42 33.70
C GLU A 470 5.80 0.72 34.48
N LEU A 471 6.23 -0.28 35.26
CA LEU A 471 5.74 -0.49 36.60
C LEU A 471 6.11 0.76 37.42
N PRO A 472 5.25 1.25 38.33
CA PRO A 472 5.55 2.28 39.32
C PRO A 472 6.74 2.00 40.27
N GLU A 473 7.59 1.00 39.98
CA GLU A 473 8.71 0.59 40.82
C GLU A 473 9.99 1.39 40.57
N ALA A 474 10.10 2.14 39.46
CA ALA A 474 11.29 2.94 39.16
C ALA A 474 11.16 4.44 39.49
N ASP A 475 9.94 4.97 39.64
CA ASP A 475 9.70 6.37 40.05
C ASP A 475 9.28 6.44 41.52
N TRP A 476 10.22 6.22 42.43
CA TRP A 476 9.99 6.41 43.87
C TRP A 476 9.93 7.88 44.28
N GLU A 477 10.38 8.83 43.43
CA GLU A 477 10.44 10.25 43.76
C GLU A 477 9.22 11.07 43.32
N LEU A 478 8.50 10.68 42.25
CA LEU A 478 7.36 11.45 41.71
C LEU A 478 6.00 10.75 41.82
N ALA A 479 5.92 9.58 42.46
CA ALA A 479 4.65 8.93 42.73
C ALA A 479 3.92 9.65 43.88
N SER A 480 2.91 10.44 43.53
CA SER A 480 1.95 11.02 44.48
C SER A 480 1.48 9.97 45.52
N PRO A 481 1.17 10.35 46.76
CA PRO A 481 0.77 9.39 47.81
C PRO A 481 -0.40 8.48 47.43
N LEU A 482 -1.28 8.95 46.52
CA LEU A 482 -2.42 8.21 45.98
C LEU A 482 -2.02 7.14 44.95
N SER A 483 -1.04 7.39 44.06
CA SER A 483 -0.56 6.36 43.11
C SER A 483 0.18 5.22 43.83
N ARG A 484 0.81 5.52 44.98
CA ARG A 484 1.33 4.51 45.94
C ARG A 484 0.24 3.61 46.50
N GLN A 485 -0.93 4.17 46.79
CA GLN A 485 -2.06 3.45 47.37
C GLN A 485 -2.83 2.62 46.33
N GLU A 486 -2.91 3.11 45.08
CA GLU A 486 -3.50 2.37 43.95
C GLU A 486 -2.59 1.26 43.40
N SER A 487 -1.27 1.43 43.42
CA SER A 487 -0.30 0.37 43.10
C SER A 487 -0.34 -0.76 44.13
N LYS A 488 -0.38 -0.43 45.44
CA LYS A 488 -0.59 -1.42 46.53
C LYS A 488 -1.97 -2.09 46.49
N ARG A 489 -2.99 -1.47 45.89
CA ARG A 489 -4.33 -2.06 45.64
C ARG A 489 -4.42 -2.79 44.28
N GLY A 490 -3.33 -2.98 43.54
CA GLY A 490 -3.33 -3.67 42.24
C GLY A 490 -4.10 -2.93 41.13
N THR A 491 -4.38 -1.64 41.31
CA THR A 491 -5.27 -0.83 40.46
C THR A 491 -4.50 0.05 39.45
N ALA A 492 -3.28 0.46 39.77
CA ALA A 492 -2.39 1.27 38.91
C ALA A 492 -1.40 0.40 38.10
N SER A 493 -1.86 -0.73 37.59
CA SER A 493 -1.11 -1.61 36.71
C SER A 493 -1.22 -1.12 35.26
N GLY A 494 -0.10 -0.72 34.66
CA GLY A 494 0.01 -0.42 33.23
C GLY A 494 -0.52 -1.55 32.34
N VAL A 495 -0.70 -1.28 31.05
CA VAL A 495 -1.35 -2.20 30.08
C VAL A 495 -0.74 -3.62 30.16
N ALA A 496 0.59 -3.74 30.32
CA ALA A 496 1.30 -5.03 30.43
C ALA A 496 1.06 -5.81 31.74
N LEU A 497 0.72 -5.15 32.85
CA LEU A 497 0.52 -5.79 34.16
C LEU A 497 -0.87 -6.38 34.35
N ARG A 498 -1.85 -5.91 33.56
CA ARG A 498 -3.21 -6.46 33.58
C ARG A 498 -3.27 -7.86 32.99
N PHE A 499 -2.32 -8.17 32.12
CA PHE A 499 -2.16 -9.47 31.54
C PHE A 499 -1.26 -10.34 32.43
N ARG A 500 -1.91 -11.00 33.40
CA ARG A 500 -1.26 -11.98 34.28
C ARG A 500 -0.90 -13.27 33.53
N SER A 501 -1.56 -13.54 32.42
CA SER A 501 -1.27 -14.69 31.57
C SER A 501 0.13 -14.63 30.98
N VAL A 502 0.83 -15.76 31.08
CA VAL A 502 2.15 -15.98 30.49
C VAL A 502 2.08 -15.82 28.98
N LYS A 503 1.05 -16.37 28.33
CA LYS A 503 0.84 -16.32 26.88
C LYS A 503 0.62 -14.90 26.37
N THR A 504 -0.20 -14.10 27.04
CA THR A 504 -0.41 -12.70 26.66
C THR A 504 0.86 -11.85 26.76
N ARG A 505 1.67 -12.09 27.80
CA ARG A 505 2.97 -11.43 27.94
C ARG A 505 3.91 -11.82 26.80
N TYR A 506 3.92 -13.09 26.39
CA TYR A 506 4.70 -13.55 25.24
C TYR A 506 4.22 -12.92 23.92
N LEU A 507 2.92 -12.76 23.71
CA LEU A 507 2.39 -12.08 22.50
C LEU A 507 2.79 -10.60 22.45
N MET A 508 2.80 -9.89 23.58
CA MET A 508 3.28 -8.50 23.63
C MET A 508 4.78 -8.41 23.42
N PHE A 509 5.56 -9.32 24.00
CA PHE A 509 7.00 -9.41 23.70
C PHE A 509 7.25 -9.71 22.22
N PHE A 510 6.46 -10.59 21.61
CA PHE A 510 6.53 -10.85 20.18
C PHE A 510 6.26 -9.58 19.37
N ALA A 511 5.24 -8.81 19.74
CA ALA A 511 4.89 -7.57 19.04
C ALA A 511 6.05 -6.56 19.07
N GLU A 512 6.66 -6.36 20.24
CA GLU A 512 7.79 -5.42 20.40
C GLU A 512 9.04 -5.89 19.66
N TRP A 513 9.48 -7.14 19.88
CA TRP A 513 10.70 -7.65 19.27
C TRP A 513 10.54 -7.91 17.77
N GLY A 514 9.35 -8.31 17.35
CA GLY A 514 8.98 -8.45 15.95
C GLY A 514 9.07 -7.11 15.24
N HIS A 515 8.56 -6.03 15.84
CA HIS A 515 8.68 -4.70 15.26
C HIS A 515 10.14 -4.23 15.12
N VAL A 516 10.98 -4.42 16.14
CA VAL A 516 12.41 -4.08 16.05
C VAL A 516 13.10 -4.84 14.91
N PHE A 517 12.77 -6.12 14.73
CA PHE A 517 13.30 -6.93 13.64
C PHE A 517 12.79 -6.44 12.28
N VAL A 518 11.48 -6.14 12.16
CA VAL A 518 10.88 -5.57 10.93
C VAL A 518 11.56 -4.27 10.55
N MET A 519 11.70 -3.33 11.49
CA MET A 519 12.38 -2.06 11.23
C MET A 519 13.84 -2.30 10.84
N SER A 520 14.53 -3.26 11.47
CA SER A 520 15.89 -3.62 11.06
C SER A 520 15.97 -4.23 9.66
N GLY A 521 15.01 -5.07 9.28
CA GLY A 521 14.91 -5.62 7.92
C GLY A 521 14.59 -4.54 6.89
N LEU A 522 13.66 -3.63 7.19
CA LEU A 522 13.30 -2.52 6.32
C LEU A 522 14.47 -1.53 6.19
N GLY A 523 15.19 -1.23 7.27
CA GLY A 523 16.41 -0.42 7.21
C GLY A 523 17.51 -1.08 6.37
N ALA A 524 17.66 -2.40 6.43
CA ALA A 524 18.58 -3.13 5.56
C ALA A 524 18.16 -3.05 4.08
N ALA A 525 16.86 -3.18 3.78
CA ALA A 525 16.31 -3.08 2.44
C ALA A 525 16.42 -1.66 1.87
N LEU A 526 16.04 -0.65 2.65
CA LEU A 526 15.99 0.74 2.19
C LEU A 526 17.35 1.42 2.14
N PHE A 527 18.33 1.03 2.95
CA PHE A 527 19.60 1.76 3.03
C PHE A 527 20.86 0.93 2.76
N LEU A 528 20.84 -0.40 2.98
CA LEU A 528 22.04 -1.27 2.93
C LEU A 528 22.02 -2.27 1.76
N GLY A 529 21.34 -1.98 0.65
CA GLY A 529 21.35 -2.86 -0.52
C GLY A 529 20.52 -4.12 -0.36
N GLY A 530 19.62 -4.21 0.62
CA GLY A 530 18.73 -5.37 0.84
C GLY A 530 19.43 -6.73 0.73
N TRP A 531 18.90 -7.58 -0.14
CA TRP A 531 19.41 -8.93 -0.43
C TRP A 531 20.54 -8.97 -1.47
N GLN A 532 20.98 -7.82 -1.98
CA GLN A 532 22.06 -7.81 -2.97
C GLN A 532 23.38 -8.32 -2.38
N LEU A 533 24.07 -9.14 -3.18
CA LEU A 533 25.39 -9.69 -2.88
C LEU A 533 26.47 -8.78 -3.50
N PRO A 534 27.44 -8.30 -2.70
CA PRO A 534 28.55 -7.50 -3.20
C PRO A 534 29.27 -8.13 -4.40
N GLY A 535 29.22 -7.48 -5.56
CA GLY A 535 29.94 -7.92 -6.77
C GLY A 535 29.28 -9.05 -7.57
N VAL A 536 28.03 -9.45 -7.26
CA VAL A 536 27.26 -10.44 -8.03
C VAL A 536 26.08 -9.76 -8.73
N SER A 537 25.88 -10.03 -10.02
CA SER A 537 24.75 -9.45 -10.77
C SER A 537 23.42 -10.08 -10.34
N ARG A 538 22.36 -9.27 -10.28
CA ARG A 538 21.01 -9.71 -9.89
C ARG A 538 20.50 -10.89 -10.73
N GLY A 539 20.73 -10.85 -12.05
CA GLY A 539 20.32 -11.93 -12.96
C GLY A 539 20.97 -13.28 -12.63
N LEU A 540 22.19 -13.29 -12.10
CA LEU A 540 22.86 -14.53 -11.69
C LEU A 540 22.27 -15.08 -10.38
N VAL A 541 21.91 -14.19 -9.45
CA VAL A 541 21.28 -14.57 -8.18
C VAL A 541 19.88 -15.16 -8.42
N MET A 542 19.11 -14.60 -9.37
CA MET A 542 17.76 -15.09 -9.69
C MET A 542 17.79 -16.42 -10.47
N SER A 543 18.77 -16.62 -11.35
CA SER A 543 18.90 -17.86 -12.14
C SER A 543 19.48 -19.04 -11.35
N THR A 544 20.20 -18.79 -10.25
CA THR A 544 20.89 -19.83 -9.47
C THR A 544 20.30 -19.95 -8.06
N PRO A 545 19.56 -21.03 -7.74
CA PRO A 545 18.89 -21.18 -6.43
C PRO A 545 19.82 -21.10 -5.21
N SER A 546 21.06 -21.59 -5.32
CA SER A 546 22.05 -21.53 -4.23
C SER A 546 22.51 -20.09 -3.94
N LEU A 547 22.66 -19.26 -4.97
CA LEU A 547 22.96 -17.83 -4.81
C LEU A 547 21.74 -17.09 -4.25
N GLY A 548 20.53 -17.46 -4.65
CA GLY A 548 19.30 -16.96 -4.03
C GLY A 548 19.25 -17.20 -2.52
N LEU A 549 19.49 -18.44 -2.08
CA LEU A 549 19.56 -18.77 -0.65
C LEU A 549 20.67 -18.00 0.09
N LEU A 550 21.84 -17.83 -0.53
CA LEU A 550 22.93 -17.03 0.04
C LEU A 550 22.52 -15.56 0.18
N SER A 551 21.82 -15.01 -0.81
CA SER A 551 21.33 -13.63 -0.81
C SER A 551 20.33 -13.38 0.33
N ALA A 552 19.41 -14.34 0.54
CA ALA A 552 18.46 -14.31 1.64
C ALA A 552 19.15 -14.46 3.01
N LEU A 553 20.17 -15.30 3.11
CA LEU A 553 20.97 -15.44 4.32
C LEU A 553 21.71 -14.13 4.65
N VAL A 554 22.30 -13.47 3.65
CA VAL A 554 23.00 -12.19 3.83
C VAL A 554 22.02 -11.11 4.26
N PHE A 555 20.84 -11.02 3.65
CA PHE A 555 19.79 -10.10 4.09
C PHE A 555 19.41 -10.34 5.56
N ASN A 556 19.17 -11.59 5.94
CA ASN A 556 18.86 -11.96 7.32
C ASN A 556 20.00 -11.56 8.26
N LEU A 557 21.26 -11.82 7.91
CA LEU A 557 22.41 -11.42 8.71
C LEU A 557 22.52 -9.90 8.87
N LYS A 558 22.20 -9.11 7.84
CA LYS A 558 22.12 -7.64 7.93
C LYS A 558 21.01 -7.21 8.89
N ALA A 559 19.80 -7.74 8.73
CA ALA A 559 18.65 -7.43 9.58
C ALA A 559 18.94 -7.77 11.06
N TRP A 560 19.58 -8.91 11.30
CA TRP A 560 20.03 -9.32 12.64
C TRP A 560 21.16 -8.46 13.20
N GLY A 561 22.14 -8.11 12.37
CA GLY A 561 23.23 -7.21 12.76
C GLY A 561 22.68 -5.85 13.20
N LEU A 562 21.72 -5.29 12.46
CA LEU A 562 21.03 -4.06 12.81
C LEU A 562 20.19 -4.20 14.07
N THR A 563 19.45 -5.31 14.21
CA THR A 563 18.70 -5.61 15.43
C THR A 563 19.63 -5.59 16.64
N LEU A 564 20.75 -6.31 16.58
CA LEU A 564 21.76 -6.34 17.64
C LEU A 564 22.39 -4.96 17.89
N ALA A 565 22.61 -4.16 16.85
CA ALA A 565 23.11 -2.79 16.99
C ALA A 565 22.11 -1.89 17.73
N VAL A 566 20.82 -1.95 17.37
CA VAL A 566 19.75 -1.24 18.09
C VAL A 566 19.69 -1.68 19.56
N LEU A 567 19.78 -2.98 19.83
CA LEU A 567 19.85 -3.50 21.20
C LEU A 567 21.07 -2.98 21.96
N TRP A 568 22.23 -2.95 21.30
CA TRP A 568 23.46 -2.46 21.91
C TRP A 568 23.35 -0.97 22.28
N VAL A 569 22.80 -0.15 21.37
CA VAL A 569 22.53 1.27 21.63
C VAL A 569 21.53 1.45 22.78
N ARG A 570 20.44 0.66 22.80
CA ARG A 570 19.46 0.66 23.90
C ARG A 570 20.10 0.35 25.26
N TRP A 571 21.15 -0.47 25.31
CA TRP A 571 21.87 -0.79 26.54
C TRP A 571 22.96 0.22 26.91
N ALA A 572 23.57 0.85 25.90
CA ALA A 572 24.60 1.86 26.11
C ALA A 572 24.03 3.20 26.58
N LEU A 573 22.82 3.56 26.13
CA LEU A 573 22.22 4.86 26.45
C LEU A 573 21.61 4.90 27.87
N PRO A 574 21.83 5.99 28.62
CA PRO A 574 21.18 6.20 29.90
C PRO A 574 19.67 6.42 29.72
N ARG A 575 18.92 6.21 30.81
CA ARG A 575 17.46 6.34 30.79
C ARG A 575 17.08 7.81 30.56
N ILE A 576 16.27 8.08 29.53
CA ILE A 576 15.72 9.39 29.23
C ILE A 576 14.21 9.36 29.51
N ARG A 577 13.68 10.44 30.08
CA ARG A 577 12.24 10.58 30.37
C ARG A 577 11.44 10.79 29.08
N VAL A 578 10.24 10.22 28.99
CA VAL A 578 9.37 10.30 27.79
C VAL A 578 9.15 11.74 27.33
N ASP A 579 8.86 12.67 28.26
CA ASP A 579 8.66 14.09 27.96
C ASP A 579 9.87 14.72 27.25
N GLN A 580 11.09 14.34 27.66
CA GLN A 580 12.32 14.84 27.05
C GLN A 580 12.54 14.23 25.67
N LEU A 581 12.24 12.93 25.51
CA LEU A 581 12.40 12.23 24.24
C LEU A 581 11.42 12.75 23.18
N ILE A 582 10.14 12.97 23.53
CA ILE A 582 9.16 13.63 22.64
C ILE A 582 9.67 15.03 22.28
N GLY A 583 10.19 15.78 23.26
CA GLY A 583 10.79 17.08 23.01
C GLY A 583 11.95 17.04 22.01
N VAL A 584 12.82 16.03 22.08
CA VAL A 584 13.94 15.84 21.14
C VAL A 584 13.42 15.54 19.73
N VAL A 585 12.42 14.67 19.62
CA VAL A 585 11.86 14.27 18.32
C VAL A 585 11.29 15.47 17.57
N TRP A 586 10.45 16.26 18.25
CA TRP A 586 9.81 17.42 17.63
C TRP A 586 10.78 18.59 17.39
N LYS A 587 11.77 18.81 18.26
CA LYS A 587 12.70 19.93 18.14
C LYS A 587 13.89 19.66 17.22
N TRP A 588 14.32 18.40 17.10
CA TRP A 588 15.56 18.05 16.40
C TRP A 588 15.32 17.03 15.28
N PHE A 589 14.64 15.91 15.55
CA PHE A 589 14.54 14.84 14.56
C PHE A 589 13.62 15.20 13.40
N VAL A 590 12.44 15.77 13.66
CA VAL A 590 11.51 16.19 12.60
C VAL A 590 12.14 17.29 11.73
N PRO A 591 12.71 18.38 12.28
CA PRO A 591 13.41 19.37 11.46
C PRO A 591 14.60 18.80 10.70
N ALA A 592 15.40 17.91 11.29
CA ALA A 592 16.51 17.27 10.59
C ALA A 592 16.04 16.39 9.43
N ALA A 593 14.93 15.66 9.62
CA ALA A 593 14.32 14.85 8.57
C ALA A 593 13.77 15.72 7.41
N LEU A 594 13.13 16.85 7.74
CA LEU A 594 12.63 17.81 6.75
C LEU A 594 13.77 18.49 5.98
N LEU A 595 14.86 18.85 6.64
CA LEU A 595 16.06 19.39 5.98
C LEU A 595 16.71 18.38 5.03
N GLY A 596 16.50 17.07 5.22
CA GLY A 596 16.99 16.07 4.28
C GLY A 596 16.15 15.93 3.01
N LEU A 597 14.95 16.51 2.96
CA LEU A 597 14.05 16.47 1.80
C LEU A 597 14.28 17.62 0.81
N GLY A 598 14.79 18.76 1.28
CA GLY A 598 15.10 19.93 0.47
C GLY A 598 16.57 19.93 0.07
#